data_AF-A0A1R3L4L9-F1
#
_entry.id   AF-A0A1R3L4L9-F1
#
_cell.length_a   1.000
_cell.length_b   1.000
_cell.length_c   1.000
_cell.angle_alpha   90.00
_cell.angle_beta   90.00
_cell.angle_gamma   90.00
#
_symmetry.space_group_name_H-M   'P 1'
#
loop_
_entity.id
_entity.type
_entity.pdbx_description
1 polymer ?
#
loop_
_entity_poly.entity_id
_entity_poly.type
_entity_poly.pdbx_seq_one_letter_code
_entity_poly.pdbx_strand_id
1 'polypeptide(L)'
;MAALDYLVSLDSDIFLPTYGGNMAKLVEGHRRYLGYKKTINLDRLVLTGLIDQYKNGSISWNEFSESVKAAHANRMGSPLTRSEFPGKPKLEDYFYTNPQECLPPPLVVNTNDRNKPVPDMGRLS
;
A
#
# COMPACT_ATOMS: atom_id res chain seq x y z
N MET A 1 -1.30 18.52 -14.85
CA MET A 1 -0.80 17.17 -15.18
C MET A 1 -1.18 16.10 -14.16
N ALA A 2 -1.39 16.41 -12.87
CA ALA A 2 -1.65 15.41 -11.82
C ALA A 2 -2.89 14.50 -11.99
N ALA A 3 -3.92 14.92 -12.72
CA ALA A 3 -5.14 14.11 -12.87
C ALA A 3 -4.92 12.81 -13.66
N LEU A 4 -4.06 12.85 -14.69
CA LEU A 4 -3.71 11.65 -15.45
C LEU A 4 -2.82 10.70 -14.63
N ASP A 5 -1.82 11.25 -13.93
CA ASP A 5 -0.95 10.47 -13.04
C ASP A 5 -1.76 9.75 -11.95
N TYR A 6 -2.80 10.42 -11.44
CA TYR A 6 -3.75 9.85 -10.49
C TYR A 6 -4.50 8.65 -11.07
N LEU A 7 -5.18 8.82 -12.20
CA LEU A 7 -5.95 7.76 -12.84
C LEU A 7 -5.08 6.55 -13.21
N VAL A 8 -3.90 6.81 -13.81
CA VAL A 8 -2.95 5.74 -14.14
C VAL A 8 -2.48 4.99 -12.89
N SER A 9 -2.22 5.70 -11.78
CA SER A 9 -1.82 5.09 -10.51
C SER A 9 -2.94 4.31 -9.82
N LEU A 10 -4.20 4.68 -10.05
CA LEU A 10 -5.35 3.95 -9.53
C LEU A 10 -5.62 2.65 -10.30
N ASP A 11 -5.48 2.70 -11.62
CA ASP A 11 -5.76 1.56 -12.49
C ASP A 11 -4.60 0.57 -12.59
N SER A 12 -3.40 0.92 -12.13
CA SER A 12 -2.28 0.00 -12.10
C SER A 12 -2.48 -1.19 -11.14
N ASP A 13 -1.90 -2.33 -11.49
CA ASP A 13 -1.90 -3.52 -10.64
C ASP A 13 -1.14 -3.28 -9.32
N ILE A 14 0.00 -2.59 -9.42
CA ILE A 14 0.88 -2.29 -8.30
C ILE A 14 1.16 -0.78 -8.28
N PHE A 15 1.04 -0.18 -7.11
CA PHE A 15 1.43 1.20 -6.86
C PHE A 15 2.64 1.24 -5.92
N LEU A 16 3.66 2.01 -6.30
CA LEU A 16 4.93 2.16 -5.59
C LEU A 16 5.26 3.65 -5.44
N PRO A 17 4.75 4.33 -4.40
CA PRO A 17 5.09 5.72 -4.16
C PRO A 17 6.56 5.85 -3.76
N THR A 18 7.28 6.78 -4.38
CA THR A 18 8.69 7.08 -4.05
C THR A 18 8.83 8.06 -2.89
N TYR A 19 7.80 8.85 -2.62
CA TYR A 19 7.76 9.82 -1.54
C TYR A 19 6.37 9.91 -0.93
N GLY A 20 6.32 10.02 0.40
CA GLY A 20 5.08 10.26 1.13
C GLY A 20 4.59 11.69 0.90
N GLY A 21 3.33 11.88 0.53
CA GLY A 21 2.78 13.20 0.26
C GLY A 21 1.29 13.12 -0.05
N ASN A 22 0.64 14.27 -0.25
CA ASN A 22 -0.81 14.32 -0.45
C ASN A 22 -1.28 13.45 -1.63
N MET A 23 -0.53 13.43 -2.73
CA MET A 23 -0.83 12.60 -3.89
C MET A 23 -0.74 11.10 -3.56
N ALA A 24 0.35 10.67 -2.91
CA ALA A 24 0.53 9.27 -2.52
C ALA A 24 -0.56 8.83 -1.53
N LYS A 25 -0.85 9.67 -0.52
CA LYS A 25 -1.92 9.44 0.46
C LYS A 25 -3.29 9.31 -0.20
N LEU A 26 -3.61 10.16 -1.18
CA LEU A 26 -4.87 10.13 -1.91
C LEU A 26 -5.02 8.86 -2.76
N VAL A 27 -3.98 8.52 -3.54
CA VAL A 27 -3.97 7.30 -4.36
C VAL A 27 -4.07 6.06 -3.46
N GLU A 28 -3.31 6.01 -2.37
CA GLU A 28 -3.37 4.91 -1.41
C GLU A 28 -4.76 4.73 -0.80
N GLY A 29 -5.38 5.81 -0.33
CA GLY A 29 -6.71 5.75 0.27
C GLY A 29 -7.78 5.28 -0.71
N HIS A 30 -7.72 5.74 -1.96
CA HIS A 30 -8.66 5.28 -2.98
C HIS A 30 -8.38 3.83 -3.42
N ARG A 31 -7.11 3.42 -3.51
CA ARG A 31 -6.75 2.00 -3.75
C ARG A 31 -7.19 1.09 -2.60
N ARG A 32 -7.18 1.56 -1.35
CA ARG A 32 -7.78 0.87 -0.19
C ARG A 32 -9.29 0.74 -0.37
N TYR A 33 -9.97 1.83 -0.74
CA TYR A 33 -11.42 1.85 -1.01
C TYR A 33 -11.85 0.87 -2.10
N LEU A 34 -11.09 0.75 -3.18
CA LEU A 34 -11.36 -0.18 -4.30
C LEU A 34 -10.95 -1.64 -3.99
N GLY A 35 -11.03 -2.08 -2.74
CA GLY A 35 -10.74 -3.46 -2.36
C GLY A 35 -9.26 -3.76 -2.10
N TYR A 36 -8.53 -2.82 -1.50
CA TYR A 36 -7.12 -2.99 -1.12
C TYR A 36 -6.21 -3.38 -2.29
N LYS A 37 -6.28 -2.63 -3.40
CA LYS A 37 -5.33 -2.81 -4.52
C LYS A 37 -3.89 -2.70 -4.02
N LYS A 38 -3.01 -3.54 -4.57
CA LYS A 38 -1.65 -3.73 -4.07
C LYS A 38 -0.85 -2.43 -4.11
N THR A 39 -0.35 -2.01 -2.95
CA THR A 39 0.55 -0.86 -2.82
C THR A 39 1.78 -1.31 -2.03
N ILE A 40 2.96 -0.82 -2.40
CA ILE A 40 4.23 -1.15 -1.72
C ILE A 40 4.88 0.14 -1.26
N ASN A 41 4.96 0.33 0.06
CA ASN A 41 5.65 1.47 0.66
C ASN A 41 7.14 1.18 0.73
N LEU A 42 7.90 1.79 -0.19
CA LEU A 42 9.34 1.58 -0.30
C LEU A 42 10.10 2.12 0.91
N ASP A 43 11.01 1.30 1.43
CA ASP A 43 12.14 1.80 2.21
C ASP A 43 13.25 2.23 1.25
N ARG A 44 13.28 3.53 0.93
CA ARG A 44 14.25 4.05 -0.02
C ARG A 44 15.69 3.82 0.46
N LEU A 45 15.96 4.00 1.76
CA LEU A 45 17.32 3.92 2.29
C LEU A 45 17.86 2.48 2.21
N VAL A 46 17.03 1.52 2.62
CA VAL A 46 17.38 0.10 2.52
C VAL A 46 17.54 -0.31 1.06
N LEU A 47 16.60 0.09 0.19
CA LEU A 47 16.67 -0.26 -1.23
C LEU A 47 17.92 0.33 -1.89
N THR A 48 18.28 1.58 -1.62
CA THR A 48 19.50 2.19 -2.17
C THR A 48 20.75 1.45 -1.72
N GLY A 49 20.84 1.09 -0.43
CA GLY A 49 21.97 0.33 0.10
C GLY A 49 22.09 -1.06 -0.54
N LEU A 50 20.97 -1.76 -0.74
CA LEU A 50 20.94 -3.06 -1.43
C LEU A 50 21.32 -2.94 -2.90
N ILE A 51 20.89 -1.88 -3.59
CA ILE A 51 21.28 -1.61 -4.99
C ILE A 51 22.79 -1.39 -5.09
N ASP A 52 23.37 -0.63 -4.16
CA ASP A 52 24.81 -0.35 -4.16
C ASP A 52 25.62 -1.62 -3.91
N GLN A 53 25.20 -2.47 -2.96
CA GLN A 53 25.82 -3.78 -2.69
C GLN A 53 25.70 -4.74 -3.88
N TYR A 54 24.59 -4.69 -4.62
CA TYR A 54 24.44 -5.49 -5.83
C TYR A 54 25.37 -4.99 -6.95
N LYS A 55 25.41 -3.66 -7.15
CA LYS A 55 26.24 -3.03 -8.20
C LYS A 55 27.73 -3.17 -7.98
N ASN A 56 28.19 -3.17 -6.72
CA ASN A 56 29.59 -3.37 -6.39
C ASN A 56 30.00 -4.86 -6.34
N GLY A 57 29.06 -5.78 -6.60
CA GLY A 57 29.30 -7.23 -6.61
C GLY A 57 29.42 -7.88 -5.24
N SER A 58 29.08 -7.16 -4.15
CA SER A 58 29.12 -7.71 -2.78
C SER A 58 28.04 -8.77 -2.55
N ILE A 59 26.92 -8.69 -3.26
CA ILE A 59 25.81 -9.66 -3.16
C ILE A 59 25.37 -10.13 -4.55
N SER A 60 24.90 -11.37 -4.62
CA SER A 60 24.28 -11.95 -5.81
C SER A 60 22.87 -11.42 -6.03
N TRP A 61 22.32 -11.64 -7.23
CA TRP A 61 20.92 -11.29 -7.54
C TRP A 61 19.92 -11.97 -6.60
N ASN A 62 20.18 -13.22 -6.20
CA ASN A 62 19.29 -13.96 -5.32
C ASN A 62 19.26 -13.33 -3.91
N GLU A 63 20.42 -13.03 -3.35
CA GLU A 63 20.54 -12.35 -2.05
C GLU A 63 19.93 -10.95 -2.08
N PHE A 64 20.13 -10.19 -3.17
CA PHE A 64 19.48 -8.90 -3.38
C PHE A 64 17.95 -9.04 -3.38
N SER A 65 17.42 -9.97 -4.19
CA SER A 65 15.97 -10.18 -4.32
C SER A 65 15.33 -10.58 -3.00
N GLU A 66 15.95 -11.51 -2.26
CA GLU A 66 15.50 -11.96 -0.95
C GLU A 66 15.54 -10.83 0.08
N SER A 67 16.63 -10.05 0.10
CA SER A 67 16.77 -8.91 1.01
C SER A 67 15.73 -7.82 0.74
N VAL A 68 15.47 -7.50 -0.53
CA VAL A 68 14.42 -6.54 -0.91
C VAL A 68 13.05 -7.03 -0.48
N LYS A 69 12.73 -8.31 -0.73
CA LYS A 69 11.45 -8.92 -0.31
C LYS A 69 11.30 -8.90 1.21
N ALA A 70 12.35 -9.25 1.96
CA ALA A 70 12.35 -9.25 3.42
C ALA A 70 12.15 -7.84 3.98
N ALA A 71 12.86 -6.84 3.46
CA ALA A 71 12.75 -5.45 3.89
C ALA A 71 11.35 -4.83 3.66
N HIS A 72 10.59 -5.36 2.69
CA HIS A 72 9.27 -4.82 2.29
C HIS A 72 8.09 -5.74 2.59
N ALA A 73 8.30 -6.90 3.23
CA ALA A 73 7.26 -7.90 3.48
C ALA A 73 6.05 -7.32 4.23
N ASN A 74 6.30 -6.44 5.22
CA ASN A 74 5.27 -5.80 6.04
C ASN A 74 4.92 -4.37 5.58
N ARG A 75 5.35 -3.97 4.39
CA ARG A 75 5.12 -2.63 3.83
C ARG A 75 4.16 -2.66 2.64
N MET A 76 3.31 -3.69 2.62
CA MET A 76 2.23 -3.84 1.68
C MET A 76 1.03 -3.04 2.21
N GLY A 77 0.39 -2.22 1.38
CA GLY A 77 -0.75 -1.40 1.76
C GLY A 77 -1.87 -2.25 2.37
N SER A 78 -1.89 -2.36 3.69
CA SER A 78 -2.85 -3.15 4.45
C SER A 78 -4.03 -2.28 4.88
N PRO A 79 -5.12 -2.90 5.38
CA PRO A 79 -6.05 -2.21 6.26
C PRO A 79 -5.24 -1.61 7.41
N LEU A 80 -5.44 -0.31 7.66
CA LEU A 80 -4.82 0.42 8.75
C LEU A 80 -5.92 1.18 9.48
N THR A 81 -5.70 1.46 10.75
CA THR A 81 -6.55 2.39 11.49
C THR A 81 -6.03 3.81 11.28
N ARG A 82 -6.91 4.79 11.08
CA ARG A 82 -6.50 6.20 10.97
C ARG A 82 -5.84 6.64 12.28
N SER A 83 -4.73 7.38 12.19
CA SER A 83 -4.10 7.96 13.38
C SER A 83 -4.87 9.21 13.82
N GLU A 84 -5.43 9.16 15.02
CA GLU A 84 -6.18 10.27 15.64
C GLU A 84 -5.31 10.91 16.74
N PHE A 85 -5.24 12.24 16.75
CA PHE A 85 -4.41 13.02 17.67
C PHE A 85 -5.30 14.07 18.32
N PRO A 86 -5.93 13.75 19.47
CA PRO A 86 -6.89 14.62 20.13
C PRO A 86 -6.37 16.06 20.28
N GLY A 87 -7.14 17.02 19.75
CA GLY A 87 -6.80 18.45 19.79
C GLY A 87 -5.74 18.92 18.78
N LYS A 88 -5.24 18.04 17.89
CA LYS A 88 -4.27 18.38 16.84
C LYS A 88 -4.72 17.88 15.46
N PRO A 89 -5.81 18.42 14.90
CA PRO A 89 -6.39 17.95 13.62
C PRO A 89 -5.44 18.06 12.42
N LYS A 90 -4.40 18.91 12.48
CA LYS A 90 -3.38 19.00 11.42
C LYS A 90 -2.40 17.82 11.40
N LEU A 91 -2.31 17.05 12.49
CA LEU A 91 -1.45 15.87 12.60
C LEU A 91 -2.22 14.57 12.37
N GLU A 92 -3.56 14.65 12.35
CA GLU A 92 -4.44 13.54 12.04
C GLU A 92 -4.36 13.22 10.54
N ASP A 93 -4.52 11.94 10.22
CA ASP A 93 -4.63 11.55 8.83
C ASP A 93 -5.96 12.03 8.25
N TYR A 94 -5.97 12.51 7.01
CA TYR A 94 -7.21 12.90 6.35
C TYR A 94 -8.10 11.69 6.13
N PHE A 95 -9.43 11.89 6.20
CA PHE A 95 -10.42 10.87 5.87
C PHE A 95 -10.10 10.13 4.56
N TYR A 96 -9.79 10.86 3.48
CA TYR A 96 -9.49 10.27 2.17
C TYR A 96 -8.16 9.52 2.08
N THR A 97 -7.27 9.68 3.07
CA THR A 97 -6.03 8.87 3.14
C THR A 97 -6.34 7.46 3.58
N ASN A 98 -7.35 7.28 4.44
CA ASN A 98 -7.73 5.99 4.98
C ASN A 98 -9.21 6.02 5.41
N PRO A 99 -10.15 5.82 4.48
CA PRO A 99 -11.60 5.87 4.74
C PRO A 99 -12.07 4.56 5.38
N GLN A 100 -11.46 4.18 6.50
CA GLN A 100 -11.68 2.91 7.19
C GLN A 100 -13.16 2.67 7.52
N GLU A 101 -13.93 3.73 7.77
CA GLU A 101 -15.37 3.63 8.07
C GLU A 101 -16.19 3.15 6.87
N CYS A 102 -15.66 3.31 5.65
CA CYS A 102 -16.28 2.88 4.41
C CYS A 102 -15.79 1.49 3.95
N LEU A 103 -14.80 0.91 4.62
CA LEU A 103 -14.25 -0.38 4.25
C LEU A 103 -15.00 -1.49 5.00
N PRO A 104 -15.27 -2.65 4.35
CA PRO A 104 -15.76 -3.80 5.09
C PRO A 104 -14.74 -4.17 6.19
N PRO A 105 -15.19 -4.73 7.32
CA PRO A 105 -14.28 -5.22 8.35
C PRO A 105 -13.20 -6.10 7.70
N PRO A 106 -11.93 -5.99 8.11
CA PRO A 106 -10.89 -6.84 7.56
C PRO A 106 -11.37 -8.29 7.66
N LEU A 107 -11.36 -9.00 6.54
CA LEU A 107 -11.79 -10.40 6.50
C LEU A 107 -10.97 -11.15 7.54
N VAL A 108 -11.59 -11.48 8.66
CA VAL A 108 -11.02 -12.43 9.61
C VAL A 108 -11.00 -13.73 8.83
N VAL A 109 -9.83 -14.09 8.28
CA VAL A 109 -9.62 -15.38 7.64
C VAL A 109 -9.65 -16.40 8.77
N ASN A 110 -10.86 -16.82 9.15
CA ASN A 110 -11.04 -18.08 9.84
C ASN A 110 -10.56 -19.15 8.86
N THR A 111 -9.55 -19.92 9.27
CA THR A 111 -8.89 -20.98 8.49
C THR A 111 -9.84 -22.07 7.97
N ASN A 112 -11.10 -22.03 8.41
CA ASN A 112 -12.20 -22.93 8.05
C ASN A 112 -13.06 -22.45 6.84
N ASP A 113 -12.92 -21.21 6.36
CA ASP A 113 -13.82 -20.62 5.33
C ASP A 113 -13.23 -20.60 3.90
N ARG A 114 -12.20 -21.41 3.62
CA ARG A 114 -11.51 -21.47 2.30
C ARG A 114 -12.39 -21.86 1.11
N ASN A 115 -13.64 -22.28 1.33
CA ASN A 115 -14.57 -22.72 0.28
C ASN A 115 -15.80 -21.81 0.09
N LYS A 116 -15.87 -20.63 0.72
CA LYS A 116 -16.98 -19.71 0.46
C LYS A 116 -16.69 -18.81 -0.74
N PRO A 117 -17.59 -18.71 -1.73
CA PRO A 117 -17.41 -17.80 -2.84
C PRO A 117 -17.31 -16.36 -2.33
N VAL A 118 -16.35 -15.61 -2.87
CA VAL A 118 -16.15 -14.19 -2.57
C VAL A 118 -17.44 -13.46 -2.94
N PRO A 119 -18.05 -12.68 -2.03
CA PRO A 119 -19.26 -11.94 -2.35
C PRO A 119 -18.93 -10.89 -3.40
N ASP A 120 -19.70 -10.91 -4.50
CA ASP A 120 -19.63 -9.92 -5.57
C ASP A 120 -20.02 -8.56 -5.01
N MET A 121 -19.02 -7.72 -4.71
CA MET A 121 -19.24 -6.30 -4.45
C MET A 121 -19.58 -5.66 -5.80
N GLY A 122 -20.88 -5.72 -6.11
CA GLY A 122 -21.47 -5.24 -7.33
C GLY A 122 -20.85 -3.92 -7.79
N ARG A 123 -20.45 -3.92 -9.05
CA ARG A 123 -19.96 -2.74 -9.76
C ARG A 123 -21.09 -1.71 -9.76
N LEU A 124 -20.97 -0.65 -8.95
CA LEU A 124 -21.91 0.48 -8.98
C LEU A 124 -21.86 1.09 -10.38
N SER A 125 -22.93 0.83 -11.15
CA SER A 125 -23.24 1.43 -12.46
C SER A 125 -24.04 2.71 -12.28
#